data_AF-A0A8J5L7W1-F1
#
_entry.id   AF-A0A8J5L7W1-F1
#
_cell.length_a   1.000
_cell.length_b   1.000
_cell.length_c   1.000
_cell.angle_alpha   90.00
_cell.angle_beta   90.00
_cell.angle_gamma   90.00
#
_symmetry.space_group_name_H-M   'P 1'
#
loop_
_entity.id
_entity.type
_entity.pdbx_description
1 polymer ?
#
loop_
_entity_poly.entity_id
_entity_poly.type
_entity_poly.pdbx_seq_one_letter_code
_entity_poly.pdbx_strand_id
1 'polypeptide(L)'
;MESTQESAIKVAYMLNLDLPVIPPPTKDDSEELRKQRAKQEEDEVLCSGHILNTLLDTLYDLFMAVKNPREIWTILEHKYGTQE
;
A
#
# COMPACT_ATOMS: atom_id res chain seq x y z
N MET A 1 8.32 24.65 11.16
CA MET A 1 8.69 23.68 10.10
C MET A 1 8.28 22.33 10.65
N GLU A 2 6.99 22.06 10.61
CA GLU A 2 6.39 20.84 11.17
C GLU A 2 5.59 20.16 10.08
N SER A 3 5.52 18.84 10.19
CA SER A 3 4.70 17.94 9.37
C SER A 3 5.25 17.51 8.01
N THR A 4 6.51 17.06 7.95
CA THR A 4 6.90 16.01 6.98
C THR A 4 6.61 14.59 7.52
N GLN A 5 6.22 14.46 8.80
CA GLN A 5 6.00 13.16 9.45
C GLN A 5 4.59 12.56 9.24
N GLU A 6 3.65 13.30 8.62
CA GLU A 6 2.26 12.83 8.45
C GLU A 6 2.03 11.91 7.25
N SER A 7 2.93 11.85 6.27
CA SER A 7 2.70 11.08 5.05
C SER A 7 2.84 9.57 5.26
N ALA A 8 3.67 9.13 6.21
CA ALA A 8 3.87 7.70 6.49
C ALA A 8 2.66 7.05 7.18
N ILE A 9 2.02 7.76 8.12
CA ILE A 9 0.80 7.28 8.80
C ILE A 9 -0.37 7.18 7.82
N LYS A 10 -0.39 8.05 6.80
CA LYS A 10 -1.45 8.08 5.78
C LYS A 10 -1.44 6.90 4.82
N VAL A 11 -0.39 6.10 4.71
CA VAL A 11 -0.40 4.92 3.82
C VAL A 11 -0.21 3.59 4.55
N ALA A 12 0.22 3.63 5.82
CA ALA A 12 0.31 2.44 6.66
C ALA A 12 -1.05 1.74 6.81
N TYR A 13 -2.16 2.48 6.71
CA TYR A 13 -3.48 1.87 6.75
C TYR A 13 -3.62 0.80 5.66
N MET A 14 -3.13 1.04 4.44
CA MET A 14 -3.21 0.12 3.29
C MET A 14 -2.65 -1.28 3.54
N LEU A 15 -1.72 -1.42 4.49
CA LEU A 15 -1.13 -2.70 4.87
C LEU A 15 -2.03 -3.53 5.80
N ASN A 16 -3.06 -2.92 6.43
CA ASN A 16 -4.02 -3.67 7.23
C ASN A 16 -4.88 -4.55 6.32
N LEU A 17 -4.97 -5.85 6.67
CA LEU A 17 -5.79 -6.83 5.96
C LEU A 17 -7.30 -6.58 6.15
N ASP A 18 -7.69 -5.92 7.24
CA ASP A 18 -9.10 -5.62 7.56
C ASP A 18 -9.68 -4.41 6.83
N LEU A 19 -8.97 -3.83 5.86
CA LEU A 19 -9.50 -2.68 5.16
C LEU A 19 -10.68 -3.02 4.24
N PRO A 20 -11.72 -2.17 4.22
CA PRO A 20 -12.77 -2.28 3.23
C PRO A 20 -12.18 -2.18 1.82
N VAL A 21 -12.30 -3.27 1.06
CA VAL A 21 -12.00 -3.28 -0.37
C VAL A 21 -13.01 -2.38 -1.06
N ILE A 22 -12.55 -1.31 -1.71
CA ILE A 22 -13.43 -0.44 -2.48
C ILE A 22 -13.97 -1.26 -3.66
N PRO A 23 -15.30 -1.29 -3.88
CA PRO A 23 -15.89 -2.06 -4.96
C PRO A 23 -15.42 -1.57 -6.33
N PRO A 24 -15.41 -2.44 -7.36
CA PRO A 24 -14.98 -2.09 -8.72
C PRO A 24 -15.88 -1.01 -9.36
N PRO A 25 -15.38 -0.28 -10.39
CA PRO A 25 -16.14 0.78 -11.05
C PRO A 25 -17.50 0.32 -11.55
N THR A 26 -18.56 0.94 -11.03
CA THR A 26 -19.91 0.77 -11.56
C THR A 26 -20.40 2.08 -12.22
N LYS A 27 -21.35 1.96 -13.14
CA LYS A 27 -21.92 3.11 -13.86
C LYS A 27 -22.71 4.04 -12.93
N ASP A 28 -23.15 3.52 -11.78
CA ASP A 28 -23.92 4.21 -10.75
C ASP A 28 -23.06 4.73 -9.58
N ASP A 29 -21.72 4.64 -9.69
CA ASP A 29 -20.81 5.10 -8.64
C ASP A 29 -20.99 6.61 -8.38
N SER A 30 -21.30 6.97 -7.14
CA SER A 30 -21.26 8.35 -6.66
C SER A 30 -19.88 8.97 -6.88
N GLU A 31 -19.84 10.28 -7.14
CA GLU A 31 -18.59 11.06 -7.25
C GLU A 31 -17.65 10.85 -6.05
N GLU A 32 -18.21 10.66 -4.86
CA GLU A 32 -17.44 10.36 -3.64
C GLU A 32 -16.72 9.00 -3.70
N LEU A 33 -17.40 7.94 -4.20
CA LEU A 33 -16.78 6.62 -4.41
C LEU A 33 -15.65 6.69 -5.45
N ARG A 34 -15.84 7.47 -6.51
CA ARG A 34 -14.79 7.69 -7.53
C ARG A 34 -13.57 8.38 -6.94
N LYS A 35 -13.77 9.43 -6.14
CA LYS A 35 -12.68 10.13 -5.43
C LYS A 35 -11.98 9.23 -4.43
N GLN A 36 -12.72 8.40 -3.68
CA GLN A 36 -12.14 7.44 -2.76
C GLN A 36 -11.29 6.40 -3.49
N ARG A 37 -11.74 5.88 -4.64
CA ARG A 37 -10.94 4.93 -5.44
C ARG A 37 -9.67 5.58 -6.00
N ALA A 38 -9.78 6.79 -6.54
CA ALA A 38 -8.62 7.51 -7.07
C ALA A 38 -7.57 7.78 -5.97
N LYS A 39 -8.03 8.17 -4.78
CA LYS A 39 -7.16 8.35 -3.62
C LYS A 39 -6.51 7.03 -3.19
N GLN A 40 -7.27 5.93 -3.16
CA GLN A 40 -6.73 4.62 -2.81
C GLN A 40 -5.67 4.15 -3.81
N GLU A 41 -5.88 4.36 -5.11
CA GLU A 41 -4.87 4.03 -6.14
C GLU A 41 -3.58 4.84 -5.93
N GLU A 42 -3.70 6.15 -5.65
CA GLU A 42 -2.54 6.99 -5.33
C GLU A 42 -1.82 6.53 -4.05
N ASP A 43 -2.57 6.25 -2.99
CA ASP A 43 -2.05 5.73 -1.73
C ASP A 43 -1.38 4.35 -1.93
N GLU A 44 -1.84 3.52 -2.88
CA GLU A 44 -1.28 2.19 -3.18
C GLU A 44 0.09 2.30 -3.84
N VAL A 45 0.21 3.21 -4.80
CA VAL A 45 1.48 3.51 -5.47
C VAL A 45 2.48 4.11 -4.48
N LEU A 46 2.05 5.05 -3.64
CA LEU A 46 2.88 5.63 -2.58
C LEU A 46 3.34 4.58 -1.57
N CYS A 47 2.42 3.72 -1.10
CA CYS A 47 2.74 2.66 -0.14
C CYS A 47 3.74 1.66 -0.72
N SER A 48 3.49 1.17 -1.94
CA SER A 48 4.38 0.25 -2.65
C SER A 48 5.77 0.87 -2.86
N GLY A 49 5.81 2.13 -3.32
CA GLY A 49 7.05 2.86 -3.50
C GLY A 49 7.84 3.03 -2.20
N HIS A 50 7.16 3.30 -1.08
CA HIS A 50 7.82 3.44 0.22
C HIS A 50 8.38 2.11 0.74
N ILE A 51 7.61 1.03 0.62
CA ILE A 51 8.06 -0.32 0.99
C ILE A 51 9.29 -0.68 0.14
N LEU A 52 9.18 -0.58 -1.18
CA LEU A 52 10.28 -0.87 -2.11
C LEU A 52 11.52 -0.01 -1.83
N ASN A 53 11.37 1.28 -1.54
CA ASN A 53 12.49 2.16 -1.22
C ASN A 53 13.18 1.81 0.11
N THR A 54 12.53 1.06 0.98
CA THR A 54 13.10 0.57 2.25
C THR A 54 13.79 -0.79 2.07
N LEU A 55 13.53 -1.49 0.95
CA LEU A 55 14.17 -2.75 0.63
C LEU A 55 15.61 -2.54 0.13
N LEU A 56 16.53 -3.44 0.49
CA LEU A 56 17.83 -3.52 -0.15
C LEU A 56 17.67 -3.95 -1.62
N ASP A 57 18.59 -3.55 -2.50
CA ASP A 57 18.55 -3.81 -3.95
C ASP A 57 18.15 -5.24 -4.32
N THR A 58 18.70 -6.25 -3.64
CA THR A 58 18.36 -7.67 -3.88
C THR A 58 16.89 -8.04 -3.63
N LEU A 59 16.24 -7.37 -2.67
CA LEU A 59 14.81 -7.53 -2.40
C LEU A 59 14.00 -6.64 -3.33
N TYR A 60 14.49 -5.45 -3.66
CA TYR A 60 13.87 -4.57 -4.65
C TYR A 60 13.67 -5.29 -5.99
N ASP A 61 14.71 -5.93 -6.55
CA ASP A 61 14.61 -6.69 -7.81
C ASP A 61 13.57 -7.82 -7.74
N LEU A 62 13.40 -8.45 -6.57
CA LEU A 62 12.44 -9.54 -6.38
C LEU A 62 10.99 -9.02 -6.28
N PHE A 63 10.80 -7.86 -5.65
CA PHE A 63 9.48 -7.32 -5.33
C PHE A 63 9.01 -6.21 -6.29
N MET A 64 9.88 -5.65 -7.13
CA MET A 64 9.51 -4.61 -8.10
C MET A 64 8.47 -5.07 -9.13
N ALA A 65 8.39 -6.39 -9.37
CA ALA A 65 7.37 -6.99 -10.24
C ALA A 65 6.00 -7.14 -9.55
N VAL A 66 5.95 -7.03 -8.22
CA VAL A 66 4.73 -7.17 -7.42
C VAL A 66 4.05 -5.81 -7.32
N LYS A 67 2.85 -5.70 -7.88
CA LYS A 67 2.10 -4.43 -7.89
C LYS A 67 1.34 -4.16 -6.58
N ASN A 68 1.10 -5.19 -5.78
CA ASN A 68 0.27 -5.09 -4.58
C ASN A 68 1.16 -4.93 -3.33
N PRO A 69 1.09 -3.79 -2.62
CA PRO A 69 1.92 -3.54 -1.44
C PRO A 69 1.62 -4.53 -0.30
N ARG A 70 0.37 -5.01 -0.19
CA ARG A 70 0.01 -6.04 0.80
C ARG A 70 0.70 -7.36 0.52
N GLU A 71 0.82 -7.73 -0.75
CA GLU A 71 1.49 -8.98 -1.12
C GLU A 71 3.00 -8.92 -0.82
N ILE A 72 3.63 -7.78 -1.11
CA ILE A 72 5.02 -7.51 -0.69
C ILE A 72 5.14 -7.63 0.84
N TRP A 73 4.26 -6.95 1.59
CA TRP A 73 4.26 -6.99 3.06
C TRP A 73 4.05 -8.40 3.62
N THR A 74 3.06 -9.15 3.13
CA THR A 74 2.78 -10.52 3.58
C THR A 74 3.95 -11.47 3.31
N ILE A 75 4.63 -11.35 2.16
CA ILE A 75 5.80 -12.18 1.86
C ILE A 75 6.97 -11.81 2.80
N LEU A 76 7.18 -10.52 3.05
CA LEU A 76 8.20 -10.04 3.99
C LEU A 76 7.91 -10.53 5.41
N GLU A 77 6.66 -10.40 5.86
CA GLU A 77 6.22 -10.87 7.18
C GLU A 77 6.32 -12.39 7.29
N HIS A 78 5.96 -13.16 6.27
CA HIS A 78 6.11 -14.61 6.30
C HIS A 78 7.58 -15.06 6.29
N LYS A 79 8.46 -14.33 5.59
CA LYS A 79 9.88 -14.70 5.41
C LYS A 79 10.78 -14.19 6.54
N TYR A 80 10.44 -13.04 7.14
CA TYR A 80 11.26 -12.35 8.13
C TYR A 80 10.51 -12.03 9.43
N GLY A 81 9.18 -12.14 9.45
CA GLY A 81 8.38 -12.12 10.67
C GLY A 81 8.66 -13.37 11.46
N THR A 82 9.72 -13.28 12.28
CA THR A 82 10.03 -14.30 13.27
C THR A 82 8.90 -14.24 14.29
N GLN A 83 8.14 -15.33 14.42
CA GLN A 83 7.21 -15.47 15.54
C GLN A 83 8.03 -15.36 16.82
N GLU A 84 7.79 -14.32 17.62
CA GLU A 84 8.18 -14.28 19.04
C GLU A 84 7.17 -15.10 19.86
#